data_AF-A0A256BAM9-F1
#
_entry.id   AF-A0A256BAM9-F1
#
_cell.length_a   1.000
_cell.length_b   1.000
_cell.length_c   1.000
_cell.angle_alpha   90.00
_cell.angle_beta   90.00
_cell.angle_gamma   90.00
#
_symmetry.space_group_name_H-M   'P 1'
#
loop_
_entity.id
_entity.type
_entity.pdbx_description
1 polymer ?
#
loop_
_entity_poly.entity_id
_entity_poly.type
_entity_poly.pdbx_seq_one_letter_code
_entity_poly.pdbx_strand_id
1 'polypeptide(L)' 'MIIAKGQGNFETLSNNPSNIFFLFKVKCAVIANLVNQPIGMQMLVHSQLG' A
#
# COMPACT_ATOMS: atom_id res chain seq x y z
N MET A 1 8.50 6.63 -12.66
CA MET A 1 8.25 6.59 -11.22
C MET A 1 6.81 7.02 -10.97
N ILE A 2 6.01 6.21 -10.26
CA ILE A 2 4.59 6.49 -9.97
C ILE A 2 4.41 6.61 -8.46
N ILE A 3 3.60 7.59 -8.01
CA ILE A 3 3.15 7.71 -6.62
C ILE A 3 1.65 7.47 -6.59
N ALA A 4 1.25 6.29 -6.12
CA ALA A 4 -0.14 5.87 -6.00
C ALA A 4 -0.68 6.22 -4.61
N LYS A 5 -1.71 7.07 -4.54
CA LYS A 5 -2.26 7.57 -3.26
C LYS A 5 -3.56 6.89 -2.86
N GLY A 6 -3.69 6.56 -1.58
CA GLY A 6 -4.90 5.96 -1.01
C GLY A 6 -4.93 4.42 -1.06
N GLN A 7 -5.69 3.83 -0.13
CA GLN A 7 -5.72 2.38 0.10
C GLN A 7 -6.23 1.60 -1.12
N GLY A 8 -7.26 2.10 -1.81
CA GLY A 8 -7.79 1.42 -3.01
C GLY A 8 -6.79 1.29 -4.15
N ASN A 9 -5.86 2.26 -4.29
CA ASN A 9 -4.78 2.16 -5.27
C ASN A 9 -3.74 1.12 -4.86
N PHE A 10 -3.44 1.00 -3.56
CA PHE A 10 -2.60 -0.07 -3.03
C PHE A 10 -3.26 -1.44 -3.28
N GLU A 11 -4.53 -1.61 -2.90
CA GLU A 11 -5.30 -2.83 -3.11
C GLU A 11 -5.34 -3.29 -4.58
N THR A 12 -5.47 -2.35 -5.51
CA THR A 12 -5.59 -2.66 -6.94
C THR A 12 -4.24 -2.97 -7.59
N LEU A 13 -3.17 -2.29 -7.18
CA LEU A 13 -1.89 -2.26 -7.91
C LEU A 13 -0.72 -2.90 -7.15
N SER A 14 -0.90 -3.34 -5.89
CA SER A 14 0.21 -3.88 -5.07
C SER A 14 0.90 -5.09 -5.69
N ASN A 15 0.15 -5.89 -6.45
CA ASN A 15 0.66 -7.08 -7.11
C ASN A 15 1.23 -6.80 -8.51
N ASN A 16 1.21 -5.54 -8.97
CA ASN A 16 1.71 -5.20 -10.29
C ASN A 16 3.23 -4.95 -10.24
N PRO A 17 4.03 -5.66 -11.05
CA PRO A 17 5.48 -5.43 -11.14
C PRO A 17 5.75 -4.08 -11.82
N SER A 18 5.89 -3.03 -11.03
CA SER A 18 6.09 -1.67 -11.51
C SER A 18 6.76 -0.81 -10.44
N ASN A 19 7.54 0.19 -10.86
CA ASN A 19 8.18 1.12 -9.93
C ASN A 19 7.15 2.13 -9.36
N ILE A 20 6.36 1.66 -8.39
CA ILE A 20 5.25 2.36 -7.75
C ILE A 20 5.56 2.54 -6.25
N PHE A 21 5.40 3.77 -5.76
CA PHE A 21 5.35 4.08 -4.33
C PHE A 21 3.90 4.28 -3.91
N PHE A 22 3.46 3.55 -2.88
CA PHE A 22 2.14 3.66 -2.30
C PHE A 22 2.15 4.55 -1.07
N LEU A 23 1.32 5.58 -1.07
CA LEU A 23 1.12 6.48 0.07
C LEU A 23 -0.34 6.40 0.53
N PHE A 24 -0.60 5.79 1.67
CA PHE A 24 -1.96 5.60 2.16
C PHE A 24 -2.05 5.48 3.68
N LYS A 25 -3.26 5.65 4.22
CA LYS A 25 -3.61 5.32 5.61
C LYS A 25 -4.29 3.95 5.64
N VAL A 26 -3.93 3.09 6.59
CA VAL A 26 -4.64 1.82 6.83
C VAL A 26 -6.04 2.12 7.38
N LYS A 27 -7.10 1.69 6.68
CA LYS A 27 -8.51 2.00 7.03
C LYS A 27 -9.30 0.79 7.53
N CYS A 28 -8.85 -0.43 7.28
CA CYS A 28 -9.60 -1.65 7.63
C CYS A 28 -8.68 -2.77 8.11
N ALA A 29 -9.26 -3.73 8.85
CA ALA A 29 -8.55 -4.87 9.42
C ALA A 29 -7.89 -5.77 8.36
N VAL A 30 -8.52 -5.89 7.17
CA VAL A 30 -7.97 -6.68 6.06
C VAL A 30 -6.60 -6.15 5.66
N ILE A 31 -6.48 -4.84 5.42
CA ILE A 31 -5.22 -4.23 5.04
C ILE A 31 -4.26 -4.14 6.22
N ALA A 32 -4.75 -3.90 7.44
CA ALA A 32 -3.92 -3.92 8.64
C ALA A 32 -3.16 -5.25 8.80
N ASN A 33 -3.85 -6.38 8.58
CA ASN A 33 -3.24 -7.70 8.63
C ASN A 33 -2.29 -7.94 7.45
N LEU A 34 -2.67 -7.54 6.23
CA LEU A 34 -1.85 -7.71 5.03
C LEU A 34 -0.49 -7.01 5.13
N VAL A 35 -0.47 -5.78 5.66
CA VAL A 35 0.76 -4.99 5.78
C VAL A 35 1.41 -5.06 7.16
N ASN A 36 0.82 -5.84 8.08
CA ASN A 36 1.24 -5.98 9.46
C ASN A 36 1.43 -4.64 10.20
N GLN A 37 0.43 -3.76 10.11
CA GLN A 37 0.42 -2.44 10.75
C GLN A 37 -0.96 -2.11 11.32
N PRO A 38 -1.06 -1.30 12.38
CA PRO A 38 -2.35 -0.99 12.99
C PRO A 38 -3.25 -0.15 12.06
N ILE A 39 -4.57 -0.30 12.23
CA ILE A 39 -5.55 0.60 11.60
C ILE A 39 -5.23 2.03 12.03
N GLY A 40 -5.18 2.93 11.04
CA GLY A 40 -4.84 4.33 11.24
C GLY A 40 -3.39 4.71 10.92
N MET A 41 -2.49 3.73 10.78
CA MET A 41 -1.10 3.95 10.40
C MET A 41 -0.98 4.62 9.03
N GLN A 42 -0.07 5.60 8.90
CA GLN A 42 0.32 6.19 7.63
C GLN A 42 1.45 5.36 7.02
N MET A 43 1.28 4.94 5.78
CA MET A 43 2.16 4.00 5.08
C MET A 43 2.82 4.67 3.89
N LEU A 44 4.13 4.46 3.76
CA LEU A 44 4.89 4.64 2.53
C LEU A 44 5.53 3.29 2.17
N VAL A 45 5.07 2.67 1.08
CA VAL A 45 5.55 1.35 0.64
C VAL A 45 6.04 1.44 -0.79
N HIS A 46 7.22 0.89 -1.07
CA HIS A 46 7.71 0.75 -2.44
C HIS A 46 7.37 -0.66 -2.95
N SER A 47 6.77 -0.75 -4.14
CA SER A 47 6.65 -2.02 -4.86
C SER A 47 8.03 -2.43 -5.37
N GLN A 48 8.84 -3.07 -4.51
CA GLN A 48 10.04 -3.77 -4.94
C GLN A 48 9.67 -5.22 -5.23
N LEU A 49 9.85 -5.62 -6.49
CA LEU A 49 10.05 -7.01 -6.87
C LEU A 49 11.25 -7.53 -6.07
N GLY A 50 10.96 -8.39 -5.10
CA GLY A 50 11.86 -9.36 -4.47
C GLY A 50 11.10 -10.65 -4.32
#